data_AF-A0A1C6H5K2-F1
#
_entry.id   AF-A0A1C6H5K2-F1
#
_cell.length_a   1.000
_cell.length_b   1.000
_cell.length_c   1.000
_cell.angle_alpha   90.00
_cell.angle_beta   90.00
_cell.angle_gamma   90.00
#
_symmetry.space_group_name_H-M   'P 1'
#
loop_
_entity.id
_entity.type
_entity.pdbx_description
1 polymer ?
#
loop_
_entity_poly.entity_id
_entity_poly.type
_entity_poly.pdbx_seq_one_letter_code
_entity_poly.pdbx_strand_id
1 'polypeptide(L)'
;MGMVLLHLPLPEKMPEADSFLPLLPPGVRAYALYVQAHYLYLKGEYAKSAGLVTATLAMGASSYPIPAIYLHLAAVMDYMSMKQPDQAKAHLLAAWELARLDDLIEGFGEHHGLLGAMLEAVIKPKWPKDFKRIIDITYRFSSGWRRVHNPITGHDVADDLTTTEFAIAMLAARDWTTQEIAKHLKISVNTVKSHISEAMRKLNVENRKDLKKYMLL
;
A
#
# COMPACT_ATOMS: atom_id res chain seq x y z
N MET A 1 9.10 -4.51 13.44
CA MET A 1 9.11 -4.64 11.97
C MET A 1 7.93 -5.48 11.47
N GLY A 2 7.80 -6.75 11.89
CA GLY A 2 6.71 -7.63 11.43
C GLY A 2 5.30 -7.06 11.64
N MET A 3 5.01 -6.42 12.78
CA MET A 3 3.65 -5.96 13.09
C MET A 3 3.11 -4.89 12.13
N VAL A 4 3.97 -4.03 11.59
CA VAL A 4 3.53 -2.93 10.71
C VAL A 4 3.20 -3.46 9.32
N LEU A 5 4.08 -4.29 8.74
CA LEU A 5 3.81 -4.93 7.45
C LEU A 5 2.67 -5.96 7.54
N LEU A 6 2.57 -6.66 8.67
CA LEU A 6 1.51 -7.64 8.93
C LEU A 6 0.19 -7.02 9.42
N HIS A 7 0.12 -5.70 9.62
CA HIS A 7 -1.06 -5.00 10.17
C HIS A 7 -1.61 -5.62 11.46
N LEU A 8 -0.72 -6.10 12.32
CA LEU A 8 -1.10 -6.63 13.62
C LEU A 8 -1.44 -5.47 14.58
N PRO A 9 -2.18 -5.74 15.67
CA PRO A 9 -2.50 -4.72 16.66
C PRO A 9 -1.24 -3.93 17.05
N LEU A 10 -1.31 -2.61 16.84
CA LEU A 10 -0.17 -1.74 17.07
C LEU A 10 0.17 -1.69 18.56
N PRO A 11 1.46 -1.62 18.93
CA PRO A 11 1.82 -1.36 20.32
C PRO A 11 1.34 0.03 20.70
N GLU A 12 0.89 0.19 21.95
CA GLU A 12 0.42 1.47 22.48
C GLU A 12 1.45 2.59 22.26
N LYS A 13 2.74 2.26 22.39
CA LYS A 13 3.86 3.17 22.15
C LYS A 13 4.95 2.48 21.36
N MET A 14 5.51 3.21 20.39
CA MET A 14 6.78 2.86 19.77
C MET A 14 7.94 3.32 20.69
N PRO A 15 9.13 2.70 20.60
CA PRO A 15 10.32 3.21 21.26
C PRO A 15 10.56 4.67 20.87
N GLU A 16 10.98 5.49 21.82
CA GLU A 16 11.23 6.91 21.56
C GLU A 16 12.33 7.05 20.52
N ALA A 17 12.01 7.69 19.40
CA ALA A 17 12.88 7.80 18.23
C ALA A 17 14.28 8.34 18.58
N ASP A 18 14.33 9.32 19.49
CA ASP A 18 15.56 9.98 19.93
C ASP A 18 16.51 9.04 20.69
N SER A 19 15.99 7.97 21.29
CA SER A 19 16.79 7.01 22.06
C SER A 19 17.61 6.05 21.19
N PHE A 20 17.20 5.80 19.93
CA PHE A 20 17.83 4.78 19.10
C PHE A 20 18.19 5.24 17.68
N LEU A 21 17.45 6.17 17.07
CA LEU A 21 17.75 6.60 15.69
C LEU A 21 19.17 7.15 15.53
N PRO A 22 19.72 7.98 16.44
CA PRO A 22 21.08 8.48 16.33
C PRO A 22 22.14 7.37 16.33
N LEU A 23 21.84 6.22 16.95
CA LEU A 23 22.75 5.07 17.07
C LEU A 23 22.79 4.21 15.81
N LEU A 24 21.79 4.34 14.92
CA LEU A 24 21.69 3.52 13.71
C LEU A 24 22.56 4.07 12.57
N PRO A 25 23.21 3.20 11.76
CA PRO A 25 23.80 3.58 10.49
C PRO A 25 22.76 4.20 9.54
N PRO A 26 23.14 5.11 8.62
CA PRO A 26 22.18 5.91 7.87
C PRO A 26 21.12 5.10 7.08
N GLY A 27 21.52 4.01 6.41
CA GLY A 27 20.57 3.16 5.68
C GLY A 27 19.57 2.44 6.60
N VAL A 28 20.04 1.92 7.74
CA VAL A 28 19.18 1.26 8.75
C VAL A 28 18.27 2.28 9.42
N ARG A 29 18.79 3.48 9.69
CA ARG A 29 18.01 4.62 10.22
C ARG A 29 16.88 5.02 9.28
N ALA A 30 17.17 5.14 7.98
CA ALA A 30 16.15 5.42 6.96
C ALA A 30 15.06 4.33 6.92
N TYR A 31 15.46 3.06 7.03
CA TYR A 31 14.50 1.96 7.09
C TYR A 31 13.64 2.01 8.37
N ALA A 32 14.24 2.34 9.52
CA ALA A 32 13.50 2.53 10.77
C ALA A 32 12.48 3.68 10.66
N LEU A 33 12.81 4.75 9.95
CA LEU A 33 11.90 5.86 9.67
C LEU A 33 10.76 5.46 8.73
N TYR A 34 10.99 4.56 7.76
CA TYR A 34 9.90 3.92 7.01
C TYR A 34 8.93 3.18 7.94
N VAL A 35 9.45 2.40 8.90
CA VAL A 35 8.60 1.69 9.87
C VAL A 35 7.77 2.66 10.73
N GLN A 36 8.35 3.80 11.12
CA GLN A 36 7.62 4.85 11.84
C GLN A 36 6.57 5.54 10.96
N ALA A 37 6.87 5.83 9.70
CA ALA A 37 5.91 6.39 8.75
C ALA A 37 4.72 5.44 8.57
N HIS A 38 5.00 4.17 8.30
CA HIS A 38 3.95 3.17 8.14
C HIS A 38 3.14 2.96 9.45
N TYR A 39 3.76 3.08 10.63
CA TYR A 39 3.02 3.13 11.90
C TYR A 39 2.05 4.33 11.98
N LEU A 40 2.49 5.53 11.58
CA LEU A 40 1.64 6.73 11.53
C LEU A 40 0.50 6.57 10.50
N TYR A 41 0.78 5.97 9.35
CA TYR A 41 -0.24 5.61 8.36
C TYR A 41 -1.32 4.72 8.96
N LEU A 42 -0.95 3.68 9.71
CA LEU A 42 -1.92 2.77 10.36
C LEU A 42 -2.73 3.46 11.46
N LYS A 43 -2.24 4.56 12.02
CA LYS A 43 -3.01 5.44 12.93
C LYS A 43 -3.93 6.44 12.21
N GLY A 44 -3.93 6.46 10.88
CA GLY A 44 -4.66 7.44 10.08
C GLY A 44 -3.97 8.82 10.02
N GLU A 45 -2.74 8.95 10.53
CA GLU A 45 -1.98 10.21 10.56
C GLU A 45 -1.22 10.44 9.23
N TYR A 46 -1.92 10.29 8.10
CA TYR A 46 -1.33 10.23 6.75
C TYR A 46 -0.45 11.43 6.41
N ALA A 47 -0.86 12.65 6.80
CA ALA A 47 -0.07 13.85 6.55
C ALA A 47 1.26 13.86 7.33
N LYS A 48 1.26 13.33 8.57
CA LYS A 48 2.49 13.23 9.38
C LYS A 48 3.41 12.15 8.83
N SER A 49 2.84 11.02 8.42
CA SER A 49 3.59 9.95 7.72
C SER A 49 4.25 10.48 6.45
N ALA A 50 3.50 11.13 5.56
CA ALA A 50 4.03 11.70 4.33
C ALA A 50 5.11 12.76 4.57
N GLY A 51 4.93 13.59 5.61
CA GLY A 51 5.93 14.56 6.05
C GLY A 51 7.23 13.89 6.51
N LEU A 52 7.12 12.83 7.32
CA LEU A 52 8.26 12.04 7.78
C LEU A 52 9.01 11.39 6.61
N VAL A 53 8.28 10.79 5.67
CA VAL A 53 8.86 10.21 4.45
C VAL A 53 9.63 11.26 3.66
N THR A 54 9.00 12.40 3.38
CA THR A 54 9.59 13.46 2.54
C THR A 54 10.85 14.04 3.19
N ALA A 55 10.81 14.32 4.50
CA ALA A 55 11.96 14.79 5.24
C ALA A 55 13.10 13.76 5.24
N THR A 56 12.78 12.48 5.45
CA THR A 56 13.77 11.40 5.46
C THR A 56 14.48 11.26 4.12
N LEU A 57 13.73 11.31 3.02
CA LEU A 57 14.29 11.28 1.65
C LEU A 57 15.20 12.49 1.40
N ALA A 58 14.74 13.70 1.76
CA ALA A 58 15.50 14.94 1.58
C ALA A 58 16.80 14.98 2.40
N MET A 59 16.84 14.30 3.56
CA MET A 59 18.03 14.18 4.40
C MET A 59 19.00 13.05 3.97
N GLY A 60 18.86 12.53 2.75
CA GLY A 60 19.83 11.61 2.14
C GLY A 60 19.43 10.15 2.14
N ALA A 61 18.22 9.78 2.57
CA ALA A 61 17.75 8.40 2.44
C ALA A 61 17.64 7.95 0.97
N SER A 62 17.50 8.88 0.02
CA SER A 62 17.51 8.61 -1.42
C SER A 62 18.78 7.90 -1.91
N SER A 63 19.89 8.01 -1.18
CA SER A 63 21.15 7.33 -1.50
C SER A 63 21.18 5.85 -1.10
N TYR A 64 20.13 5.35 -0.45
CA TYR A 64 20.00 3.96 0.01
C TYR A 64 18.78 3.32 -0.67
N PRO A 65 18.96 2.57 -1.77
CA PRO A 65 17.85 2.15 -2.65
C PRO A 65 16.72 1.40 -1.94
N ILE A 66 17.05 0.42 -1.09
CA ILE A 66 16.05 -0.38 -0.37
C ILE A 66 15.16 0.52 0.52
N PRO A 67 15.67 1.23 1.53
CA PRO A 67 14.80 2.08 2.35
C PRO A 67 14.14 3.20 1.54
N ALA A 68 14.77 3.75 0.49
CA ALA A 68 14.15 4.74 -0.38
C ALA A 68 12.91 4.19 -1.08
N ILE A 69 12.95 2.98 -1.63
CA ILE A 69 11.81 2.31 -2.26
C ILE A 69 10.66 2.19 -1.26
N TYR A 70 10.91 1.65 -0.07
CA TYR A 70 9.87 1.48 0.96
C TYR A 70 9.31 2.81 1.47
N LEU A 71 10.15 3.83 1.63
CA LEU A 71 9.72 5.20 1.97
C LEU A 71 8.79 5.77 0.88
N HIS A 72 9.17 5.66 -0.40
CA HIS A 72 8.30 6.09 -1.49
C HIS A 72 6.97 5.34 -1.51
N LEU A 73 6.97 4.03 -1.29
CA LEU A 73 5.73 3.23 -1.21
C LEU A 73 4.83 3.65 -0.04
N ALA A 74 5.40 3.96 1.13
CA ALA A 74 4.64 4.53 2.24
C ALA A 74 3.99 5.87 1.86
N ALA A 75 4.72 6.77 1.18
CA ALA A 75 4.12 8.00 0.66
C ALA A 75 3.01 7.74 -0.37
N VAL A 76 3.11 6.71 -1.23
CA VAL A 76 2.01 6.33 -2.13
C VAL A 76 0.76 6.01 -1.31
N MET A 77 0.91 5.21 -0.25
CA MET A 77 -0.20 4.86 0.64
C MET A 77 -0.83 6.09 1.28
N ASP A 78 0.00 6.99 1.83
CA ASP A 78 -0.43 8.23 2.48
C ASP A 78 -1.22 9.13 1.53
N TYR A 79 -0.63 9.46 0.36
CA TYR A 79 -1.26 10.35 -0.60
C TYR A 79 -2.53 9.74 -1.21
N MET A 80 -2.59 8.41 -1.40
CA MET A 80 -3.83 7.76 -1.83
C MET A 80 -4.92 7.82 -0.77
N SER A 81 -4.58 7.67 0.51
CA SER A 81 -5.52 7.86 1.62
C SER A 81 -5.99 9.30 1.76
N MET A 82 -5.17 10.28 1.38
CA MET A 82 -5.54 11.70 1.32
C MET A 82 -6.17 12.13 -0.02
N LYS A 83 -6.50 11.18 -0.91
CA LYS A 83 -7.06 11.42 -2.26
C LYS A 83 -6.22 12.39 -3.13
N GLN A 84 -4.90 12.28 -3.04
CA GLN A 84 -3.90 13.06 -3.80
C GLN A 84 -3.13 12.16 -4.80
N PRO A 85 -3.79 11.66 -5.86
CA PRO A 85 -3.23 10.63 -6.74
C PRO A 85 -2.02 11.11 -7.57
N ASP A 86 -1.90 12.41 -7.84
CA ASP A 86 -0.75 12.94 -8.60
C ASP A 86 0.56 12.87 -7.80
N GLN A 87 0.52 13.18 -6.50
CA GLN A 87 1.67 13.02 -5.60
C GLN A 87 1.98 11.53 -5.38
N ALA A 88 0.95 10.69 -5.17
CA ALA A 88 1.13 9.25 -5.08
C ALA A 88 1.83 8.69 -6.33
N LYS A 89 1.38 9.10 -7.52
CA LYS A 89 2.01 8.71 -8.79
C LYS A 89 3.47 9.16 -8.89
N ALA A 90 3.80 10.37 -8.45
CA ALA A 90 5.19 10.85 -8.46
C ALA A 90 6.10 9.97 -7.58
N HIS A 91 5.66 9.63 -6.36
CA HIS A 91 6.39 8.72 -5.49
C HIS A 91 6.49 7.30 -6.06
N LEU A 92 5.42 6.77 -6.66
CA LEU A 92 5.44 5.45 -7.29
C LEU A 92 6.48 5.38 -8.42
N LEU A 93 6.53 6.40 -9.28
CA LEU A 93 7.48 6.45 -10.39
C LEU A 93 8.93 6.58 -9.87
N ALA A 94 9.15 7.36 -8.82
CA ALA A 94 10.47 7.44 -8.18
C ALA A 94 10.90 6.09 -7.60
N ALA A 95 10.01 5.38 -6.89
CA ALA A 95 10.28 4.02 -6.42
C ALA A 95 10.58 3.07 -7.59
N TRP A 96 9.80 3.17 -8.68
CA TRP A 96 9.94 2.29 -9.83
C TRP A 96 11.27 2.48 -10.57
N GLU A 97 11.71 3.72 -10.76
CA GLU A 97 13.01 3.99 -11.39
C GLU A 97 14.18 3.46 -10.54
N LEU A 98 14.09 3.53 -9.21
CA LEU A 98 15.09 2.94 -8.31
C LEU A 98 15.09 1.41 -8.35
N ALA A 99 13.91 0.80 -8.46
CA ALA A 99 13.76 -0.65 -8.33
C ALA A 99 14.02 -1.43 -9.62
N ARG A 100 13.59 -0.91 -10.78
CA ARG A 100 13.41 -1.73 -11.99
C ARG A 100 14.70 -2.27 -12.60
N LEU A 101 15.82 -1.58 -12.41
CA LEU A 101 17.10 -1.98 -13.02
C LEU A 101 17.75 -3.14 -12.26
N ASP A 102 17.61 -3.13 -10.94
CA ASP A 102 18.20 -4.12 -10.04
C ASP A 102 17.20 -5.19 -9.57
N ASP A 103 16.00 -5.18 -10.16
CA ASP A 103 14.91 -6.14 -9.91
C ASP A 103 14.38 -6.15 -8.46
N LEU A 104 14.45 -5.01 -7.76
CA LEU A 104 14.01 -4.85 -6.36
C LEU A 104 12.50 -4.60 -6.25
N ILE A 105 11.70 -5.58 -6.69
CA ILE A 105 10.24 -5.42 -6.88
C ILE A 105 9.37 -5.94 -5.72
N GLU A 106 9.97 -6.58 -4.71
CA GLU A 106 9.27 -7.19 -3.57
C GLU A 106 8.39 -6.19 -2.82
N GLY A 107 8.92 -5.00 -2.53
CA GLY A 107 8.21 -3.97 -1.79
C GLY A 107 6.87 -3.59 -2.43
N PHE A 108 6.79 -3.57 -3.77
CA PHE A 108 5.54 -3.27 -4.48
C PHE A 108 4.50 -4.38 -4.28
N GLY A 109 4.94 -5.64 -4.28
CA GLY A 109 4.08 -6.79 -4.08
C GLY A 109 3.56 -6.87 -2.65
N GLU A 110 4.42 -6.60 -1.67
CA GLU A 110 4.12 -6.57 -0.23
C GLU A 110 3.11 -5.47 0.13
N HIS A 111 3.19 -4.32 -0.52
CA HIS A 111 2.32 -3.17 -0.24
C HIS A 111 1.10 -3.07 -1.15
N HIS A 112 0.98 -3.92 -2.19
CA HIS A 112 -0.02 -3.81 -3.26
C HIS A 112 -1.41 -3.40 -2.76
N GLY A 113 -1.92 -4.08 -1.73
CA GLY A 113 -3.26 -3.86 -1.18
C GLY A 113 -3.51 -2.45 -0.63
N LEU A 114 -2.46 -1.71 -0.27
CA LEU A 114 -2.54 -0.36 0.30
C LEU A 114 -2.20 0.74 -0.70
N LEU A 115 -1.65 0.40 -1.87
CA LEU A 115 -1.22 1.36 -2.88
C LEU A 115 -2.38 2.01 -3.66
N GLY A 116 -3.63 1.77 -3.28
CA GLY A 116 -4.79 2.46 -3.87
C GLY A 116 -4.91 2.24 -5.39
N ALA A 117 -4.71 1.00 -5.83
CA ALA A 117 -4.70 0.61 -7.25
C ALA A 117 -3.69 1.37 -8.12
N MET A 118 -2.63 1.94 -7.53
CA MET A 118 -1.66 2.73 -8.27
C MET A 118 -0.84 1.89 -9.25
N LEU A 119 -0.59 0.62 -8.93
CA LEU A 119 0.09 -0.32 -9.81
C LEU A 119 -0.74 -0.58 -11.07
N GLU A 120 -2.06 -0.75 -10.92
CA GLU A 120 -3.02 -0.91 -12.02
C GLU A 120 -3.09 0.34 -12.90
N ALA A 121 -3.07 1.54 -12.29
CA ALA A 121 -3.20 2.80 -13.02
C ALA A 121 -1.93 3.23 -13.76
N VAL A 122 -0.75 2.90 -13.23
CA VAL A 122 0.53 3.45 -13.73
C VAL A 122 1.50 2.40 -14.22
N ILE A 123 1.67 1.29 -13.50
CA ILE A 123 2.65 0.26 -13.89
C ILE A 123 2.07 -0.65 -14.97
N LYS A 124 0.87 -1.19 -14.77
CA LYS A 124 0.21 -2.12 -15.70
C LYS A 124 0.17 -1.62 -17.15
N PRO A 125 -0.19 -0.35 -17.47
CA PRO A 125 -0.27 0.10 -18.85
C PRO A 125 1.10 0.27 -19.53
N LYS A 126 2.16 0.55 -18.76
CA LYS A 126 3.50 0.85 -19.28
C LYS A 126 4.44 -0.37 -19.25
N TRP A 127 4.33 -1.18 -18.21
CA TRP A 127 5.17 -2.34 -17.90
C TRP A 127 4.31 -3.55 -17.52
N PRO A 128 3.50 -4.09 -18.45
CA PRO A 128 2.55 -5.16 -18.15
C PRO A 128 3.21 -6.47 -17.70
N LYS A 129 4.43 -6.76 -18.19
CA LYS A 129 5.21 -7.93 -17.77
C LYS A 129 5.66 -7.81 -16.32
N ASP A 130 6.20 -6.65 -15.93
CA ASP A 130 6.62 -6.40 -14.56
C ASP A 130 5.44 -6.31 -13.60
N PHE A 131 4.33 -5.70 -14.02
CA PHE A 131 3.09 -5.75 -13.26
C PHE A 131 2.69 -7.19 -12.92
N LYS A 132 2.73 -8.11 -13.89
CA LYS A 132 2.43 -9.53 -13.65
C LYS A 132 3.37 -10.14 -12.59
N ARG A 133 4.67 -9.86 -12.68
CA ARG A 133 5.68 -10.35 -11.71
C ARG A 133 5.42 -9.81 -10.30
N ILE A 134 5.06 -8.54 -10.18
CA ILE A 134 4.65 -7.92 -8.91
C ILE A 134 3.41 -8.62 -8.36
N ILE A 135 2.40 -8.89 -9.20
CA ILE A 135 1.19 -9.63 -8.79
C ILE A 135 1.52 -11.06 -8.32
N ASP A 136 2.47 -11.76 -8.94
CA ASP A 136 2.91 -13.09 -8.48
C ASP A 136 3.58 -13.03 -7.10
N ILE A 137 4.25 -11.92 -6.76
CA ILE A 137 4.74 -11.66 -5.40
C ILE A 137 3.57 -11.38 -4.46
N THR A 138 2.62 -10.53 -4.86
CA THR A 138 1.42 -10.21 -4.06
C THR A 138 0.64 -11.47 -3.69
N TYR A 139 0.42 -12.41 -4.63
CA TYR A 139 -0.29 -13.66 -4.31
C TYR A 139 0.43 -14.49 -3.24
N ARG A 140 1.75 -14.68 -3.37
CA ARG A 140 2.56 -15.41 -2.38
C ARG A 140 2.57 -14.70 -1.03
N PHE A 141 2.76 -13.39 -1.03
CA PHE A 141 2.80 -12.57 0.17
C PHE A 141 1.44 -12.58 0.89
N SER A 142 0.35 -12.24 0.20
CA SER A 142 -1.02 -12.19 0.77
C SER A 142 -1.47 -13.53 1.33
N SER A 143 -1.13 -14.65 0.69
CA SER A 143 -1.41 -15.99 1.21
C SER A 143 -0.74 -16.24 2.56
N GLY A 144 0.57 -15.96 2.66
CA GLY A 144 1.30 -16.09 3.93
C GLY A 144 0.82 -15.09 4.98
N TRP A 145 0.57 -13.86 4.56
CA TRP A 145 0.09 -12.77 5.39
C TRP A 145 -1.24 -13.10 6.05
N ARG A 146 -2.26 -13.57 5.29
CA ARG A 146 -3.59 -13.91 5.84
C ARG A 146 -3.52 -15.02 6.89
N ARG A 147 -2.65 -16.02 6.69
CA ARG A 147 -2.46 -17.13 7.64
C ARG A 147 -1.95 -16.67 9.01
N VAL A 148 -1.28 -15.51 9.07
CA VAL A 148 -0.79 -14.92 10.32
C VAL A 148 -1.75 -13.84 10.82
N HIS A 149 -2.19 -12.94 9.94
CA HIS A 149 -3.02 -11.78 10.30
C HIS A 149 -4.45 -12.17 10.74
N ASN A 150 -5.17 -12.97 9.94
CA ASN A 150 -6.60 -13.22 10.17
C ASN A 150 -6.86 -13.90 11.53
N PRO A 151 -6.09 -14.93 11.96
CA PRO A 151 -6.30 -15.54 13.27
C PRO A 151 -6.02 -14.60 14.46
N ILE A 152 -5.08 -13.67 14.31
CA ILE A 152 -4.67 -12.76 15.39
C ILE A 152 -5.64 -11.59 15.53
N THR A 153 -6.12 -11.06 14.40
CA THR A 153 -7.00 -9.87 14.38
C THR A 153 -8.49 -10.22 14.44
N GLY A 154 -8.86 -11.46 14.13
CA GLY A 154 -10.26 -11.85 13.93
C GLY A 154 -10.87 -11.27 12.65
N HIS A 155 -10.06 -10.64 11.79
CA HIS A 155 -10.50 -10.16 10.48
C HIS A 155 -10.54 -11.31 9.48
N ASP A 156 -11.50 -11.26 8.56
CA ASP A 156 -11.59 -12.19 7.43
C ASP A 156 -11.21 -11.47 6.13
N VAL A 157 -9.93 -11.14 5.98
CA VAL A 157 -9.46 -10.51 4.74
C VAL A 157 -9.57 -11.53 3.61
N ALA A 158 -10.32 -11.15 2.57
CA ALA A 158 -10.73 -11.97 1.45
C ALA A 158 -9.59 -12.73 0.75
N ASP A 159 -9.86 -13.97 0.31
CA ASP A 159 -8.96 -14.79 -0.52
C ASP A 159 -9.46 -15.13 -1.93
N ASP A 160 -10.70 -14.79 -2.22
CA ASP A 160 -11.44 -15.07 -3.44
C ASP A 160 -11.38 -13.92 -4.49
N LEU A 161 -10.91 -12.75 -4.08
CA LEU A 161 -10.72 -11.60 -4.96
C LEU A 161 -9.40 -11.69 -5.72
N THR A 162 -9.45 -11.35 -7.01
CA THR A 162 -8.24 -11.02 -7.78
C THR A 162 -7.63 -9.73 -7.22
N THR A 163 -6.33 -9.53 -7.45
CA THR A 163 -5.63 -8.32 -6.96
C THR A 163 -6.27 -7.01 -7.48
N THR A 164 -6.76 -6.98 -8.72
CA THR A 164 -7.48 -5.82 -9.26
C THR A 164 -8.85 -5.61 -8.62
N GLU A 165 -9.63 -6.68 -8.39
CA GLU A 165 -10.91 -6.57 -7.67
C GLU A 165 -10.68 -6.08 -6.24
N PHE A 166 -9.67 -6.62 -5.55
CA PHE A 166 -9.28 -6.18 -4.22
C PHE A 166 -8.90 -4.70 -4.22
N ALA A 167 -8.05 -4.24 -5.14
CA ALA A 167 -7.64 -2.84 -5.22
C ALA A 167 -8.81 -1.88 -5.49
N ILE A 168 -9.78 -2.28 -6.33
CA ILE A 168 -11.00 -1.50 -6.59
C ILE A 168 -11.93 -1.50 -5.36
N ALA A 169 -12.10 -2.65 -4.71
CA ALA A 169 -12.90 -2.78 -3.50
C ALA A 169 -12.31 -1.96 -2.33
N MET A 170 -10.99 -1.94 -2.20
CA MET A 170 -10.25 -1.10 -1.25
C MET A 170 -10.53 0.39 -1.48
N LEU A 171 -10.45 0.89 -2.72
CA LEU A 171 -10.79 2.28 -3.03
C LEU A 171 -12.26 2.57 -2.72
N ALA A 172 -13.16 1.64 -3.04
CA ALA A 172 -14.58 1.77 -2.72
C ALA A 172 -14.85 1.82 -1.21
N ALA A 173 -14.12 1.02 -0.44
CA ALA A 173 -14.13 1.00 1.01
C ALA A 173 -13.52 2.29 1.60
N ARG A 174 -12.63 3.00 0.89
CA ARG A 174 -12.11 4.32 1.31
C ARG A 174 -12.96 5.49 0.81
N ASP A 175 -14.25 5.25 0.57
CA ASP A 175 -15.23 6.27 0.18
C ASP A 175 -14.86 7.05 -1.10
N TRP A 176 -14.09 6.43 -2.01
CA TRP A 176 -13.98 6.92 -3.38
C TRP A 176 -15.31 6.69 -4.10
N THR A 177 -15.71 7.57 -5.02
CA THR A 177 -16.88 7.32 -5.87
C THR A 177 -16.52 6.42 -7.04
N THR A 178 -17.51 5.75 -7.66
CA THR A 178 -17.27 4.95 -8.87
C THR A 178 -16.65 5.79 -10.00
N GLN A 179 -17.04 7.07 -10.10
CA GLN A 179 -16.51 8.03 -11.06
C GLN A 179 -15.05 8.39 -10.75
N GLU A 180 -14.71 8.63 -9.49
CA GLU A 180 -13.32 8.87 -9.06
C GLU A 180 -12.43 7.66 -9.37
N ILE A 181 -12.89 6.45 -9.06
CA ILE A 181 -12.15 5.20 -9.35
C ILE A 181 -11.97 5.02 -10.86
N ALA A 182 -13.02 5.26 -11.65
CA ALA A 182 -12.97 5.16 -13.11
C ALA A 182 -11.95 6.13 -13.71
N LYS A 183 -11.95 7.39 -13.23
CA LYS A 183 -10.99 8.42 -13.63
C LYS A 183 -9.56 8.02 -13.26
N HIS A 184 -9.35 7.53 -12.04
CA HIS A 184 -8.04 7.10 -11.52
C HIS A 184 -7.45 5.97 -12.35
N LEU A 185 -8.23 4.93 -12.60
CA LEU A 185 -7.82 3.75 -13.37
C LEU A 185 -7.86 3.96 -14.88
N LYS A 186 -8.43 5.08 -15.36
CA LYS A 186 -8.67 5.36 -16.79
C LYS A 186 -9.47 4.26 -17.49
N ILE A 187 -10.51 3.77 -16.82
CA ILE A 187 -11.45 2.76 -17.33
C ILE A 187 -12.88 3.29 -17.29
N SER A 188 -13.83 2.58 -17.90
CA SER A 188 -15.23 3.00 -17.88
C SER A 188 -15.85 2.84 -16.49
N VAL A 189 -16.82 3.71 -16.17
CA VAL A 189 -17.64 3.59 -14.94
C VAL A 189 -18.34 2.23 -14.87
N ASN A 190 -18.78 1.68 -15.99
CA ASN A 190 -19.41 0.36 -16.04
C ASN A 190 -18.44 -0.77 -15.69
N THR A 191 -17.18 -0.65 -16.11
CA THR A 191 -16.12 -1.60 -15.74
C THR A 191 -15.89 -1.58 -14.23
N VAL A 192 -15.83 -0.39 -13.61
CA VAL A 192 -15.71 -0.27 -12.14
C VAL A 192 -16.92 -0.88 -11.44
N LYS A 193 -18.15 -0.59 -11.91
CA LYS A 193 -19.37 -1.20 -11.35
C LYS A 193 -19.32 -2.71 -11.40
N SER A 194 -18.92 -3.28 -12.54
CA SER A 194 -18.80 -4.73 -12.73
C SER A 194 -17.80 -5.33 -11.73
N HIS A 195 -16.61 -4.73 -11.54
CA HIS A 195 -15.65 -5.21 -10.56
C HIS A 195 -16.16 -5.12 -9.11
N ILE A 196 -16.84 -4.02 -8.75
CA ILE A 196 -17.44 -3.87 -7.42
C ILE A 196 -18.54 -4.91 -7.20
N SER A 197 -19.43 -5.11 -8.17
CA SER A 197 -20.50 -6.11 -8.11
C SER A 197 -19.94 -7.52 -7.97
N GLU A 198 -18.89 -7.85 -8.73
CA GLU A 198 -18.26 -9.16 -8.65
C GLU A 198 -17.56 -9.37 -7.30
N ALA A 199 -16.87 -8.36 -6.77
CA ALA A 199 -16.28 -8.42 -5.44
C ALA A 199 -17.36 -8.59 -4.36
N MET A 200 -18.47 -7.86 -4.45
CA MET A 200 -19.59 -7.98 -3.52
C MET A 200 -20.23 -9.37 -3.57
N ARG A 201 -20.40 -9.93 -4.78
CA ARG A 201 -20.94 -11.27 -4.99
C ARG A 201 -20.06 -12.35 -4.38
N LYS A 202 -18.75 -12.26 -4.60
CA LYS A 202 -17.75 -13.20 -4.06
C LYS A 202 -17.73 -13.18 -2.53
N LEU A 203 -17.71 -11.98 -1.95
CA LEU A 203 -17.73 -11.77 -0.50
C LEU A 203 -19.11 -11.94 0.16
N ASN A 204 -20.14 -12.26 -0.63
CA ASN A 204 -21.52 -12.38 -0.16
C ASN A 204 -22.02 -11.16 0.64
N VAL A 205 -21.75 -9.95 0.13
CA VAL A 205 -22.22 -8.69 0.73
C VAL A 205 -23.25 -7.98 -0.14
N GLU A 206 -24.29 -7.45 0.48
CA GLU A 206 -25.39 -6.79 -0.22
C GLU A 206 -25.13 -5.30 -0.49
N ASN A 207 -24.37 -4.64 0.40
CA ASN A 207 -24.11 -3.21 0.29
C ASN A 207 -22.62 -2.92 0.07
N ARG A 208 -22.34 -1.94 -0.78
CA ARG A 208 -20.99 -1.43 -1.03
C ARG A 208 -20.23 -1.05 0.25
N LYS A 209 -20.95 -0.53 1.26
CA LYS A 209 -20.35 -0.13 2.55
C LYS A 209 -19.84 -1.33 3.36
N ASP A 210 -20.45 -2.51 3.16
CA ASP A 210 -20.05 -3.73 3.87
C ASP A 210 -18.72 -4.29 3.36
N LEU A 211 -18.23 -3.86 2.18
CA LEU A 211 -16.88 -4.18 1.71
C LEU A 211 -15.82 -3.80 2.77
N LYS A 212 -16.03 -2.74 3.55
CA LYS A 212 -15.11 -2.30 4.62
C LYS A 212 -14.76 -3.44 5.60
N LYS A 213 -15.64 -4.42 5.81
CA LYS A 213 -15.42 -5.56 6.74
C LYS A 213 -14.33 -6.54 6.27
N TYR A 214 -14.06 -6.58 4.96
CA TYR A 214 -13.15 -7.53 4.33
C TYR A 214 -11.86 -6.85 3.80
N MET A 215 -11.72 -5.55 4.02
CA MET A 215 -10.67 -4.69 3.45
C MET A 215 -9.67 -4.23 4.53
N LEU A 216 -8.48 -3.79 4.09
CA LEU A 216 -7.42 -3.25 4.95
C LEU A 216 -7.61 -1.73 5.13
N LEU A 217 -8.34 -1.34 6.18
CA LEU A 217 -8.62 0.05 6.51
C LEU A 217 -7.90 0.49 7.78
#